data_AF-A0A1L9UCC9-F1
#
_entry.id   AF-A0A1L9UCC9-F1
#
_cell.length_a   1.000
_cell.length_b   1.000
_cell.length_c   1.000
_cell.angle_alpha   90.00
_cell.angle_beta   90.00
_cell.angle_gamma   90.00
#
_symmetry.space_group_name_H-M   'P 1'
#
loop_
_entity.id
_entity.type
_entity.pdbx_description
1 polymer ?
#
loop_
_entity_poly.entity_id
_entity_poly.type
_entity_poly.pdbx_seq_one_letter_code
_entity_poly.pdbx_strand_id
1 'polypeptide(L)' 'SLGPDGKRVYTLKKVTEDGRVTKSAHPARFSPDDKYSRHRVTLKKRYGLLLTQQVGMKPRVRIPSQRTWLTTIYRQGGC' A
#
# COMPACT_ATOMS: atom_id res chain seq x y z
N SER A 1 14.53 -17.81 -8.17
CA SER A 1 13.64 -17.68 -9.36
C SER A 1 12.24 -18.18 -8.99
N LEU A 2 11.23 -18.00 -9.84
CA LEU A 2 9.92 -18.66 -9.69
C LEU A 2 9.94 -19.92 -10.55
N GLY A 3 9.61 -21.07 -9.94
CA GLY A 3 9.41 -22.32 -10.67
C GLY A 3 8.06 -22.35 -11.38
N PRO A 4 7.79 -23.40 -12.18
CA PRO A 4 6.52 -23.58 -12.89
C PRO A 4 5.32 -23.60 -11.94
N ASP A 5 5.50 -24.11 -10.73
CA ASP A 5 4.46 -24.19 -9.69
C ASP A 5 4.16 -22.84 -9.00
N GLY A 6 4.78 -21.75 -9.45
CA GLY A 6 4.68 -20.43 -8.80
C GLY A 6 5.40 -20.36 -7.43
N LYS A 7 6.11 -21.42 -7.02
CA LYS A 7 6.92 -21.43 -5.80
C LYS A 7 8.31 -20.84 -6.05
N ARG A 8 8.91 -20.26 -5.00
CA ARG A 8 10.27 -19.72 -5.07
C ARG A 8 11.28 -20.87 -5.01
N VAL A 9 12.18 -20.91 -5.99
CA VAL A 9 13.34 -21.80 -6.00
C VAL A 9 14.56 -21.00 -5.52
N TYR A 10 15.22 -21.51 -4.48
CA TYR A 10 16.38 -20.88 -3.84
C TYR A 10 17.68 -21.49 -4.36
N THR A 11 18.69 -20.65 -4.54
CA THR A 11 20.00 -21.06 -5.04
C THR A 11 21.06 -20.04 -4.59
N LEU A 12 22.30 -20.50 -4.50
CA LEU A 12 23.47 -19.64 -4.26
C LEU A 12 24.07 -19.10 -5.57
N LYS A 13 23.68 -19.67 -6.73
CA LYS A 13 24.15 -19.22 -8.04
C LYS A 13 23.57 -17.83 -8.37
N LYS A 14 24.38 -16.96 -8.97
CA LYS A 14 23.95 -15.61 -9.41
C LYS A 14 23.07 -15.66 -10.67
N VAL A 15 23.25 -16.70 -11.48
CA VAL A 15 22.51 -16.93 -12.73
C VAL A 15 21.90 -18.32 -12.64
N THR A 16 20.62 -18.42 -13.00
CA THR A 16 19.91 -19.70 -13.12
C THR A 16 20.27 -20.41 -14.42
N GLU A 17 19.95 -21.70 -14.52
CA GLU A 17 20.22 -22.49 -15.74
C GLU A 17 19.48 -21.91 -16.97
N ASP A 18 18.35 -21.26 -16.76
CA ASP A 18 17.59 -20.52 -17.78
C ASP A 18 18.17 -19.12 -18.11
N GLY A 19 19.35 -18.77 -17.59
CA GLY A 19 20.00 -17.47 -17.83
C GLY A 19 19.39 -16.29 -17.05
N ARG A 20 18.37 -16.50 -16.21
CA ARG A 20 17.78 -15.41 -15.40
C ARG A 20 18.64 -15.09 -14.19
N VAL A 21 18.82 -13.79 -13.91
CA VAL A 21 19.54 -13.30 -12.73
C VAL A 21 18.72 -13.58 -11.47
N THR A 22 19.37 -14.13 -10.44
CA THR A 22 18.72 -14.44 -9.17
C THR A 22 18.53 -13.20 -8.32
N LYS A 23 17.43 -13.17 -7.56
CA LYS A 23 17.11 -12.08 -6.62
C LYS A 23 17.36 -12.57 -5.19
N SER A 24 17.76 -11.66 -4.31
CA SER A 24 17.95 -11.99 -2.89
C SER A 24 16.67 -12.55 -2.28
N ALA A 25 16.80 -13.59 -1.47
CA ALA A 25 15.68 -14.17 -0.74
C ALA A 25 15.19 -13.24 0.39
N HIS A 26 16.08 -12.41 0.92
CA HIS A 26 15.78 -11.47 1.99
C HIS A 26 15.13 -10.18 1.46
N PRO A 27 14.11 -9.64 2.15
CA PRO A 27 13.50 -8.36 1.80
C PRO A 27 14.46 -7.19 2.05
N ALA A 28 14.15 -6.04 1.46
CA ALA A 28 14.90 -4.81 1.72
C ALA A 28 14.82 -4.43 3.21
N ARG A 29 15.95 -3.99 3.77
CA ARG A 29 16.04 -3.54 5.17
C ARG A 29 15.06 -2.39 5.41
N PHE A 30 14.30 -2.48 6.50
CA PHE A 30 13.49 -1.37 6.95
C PHE A 30 14.38 -0.30 7.60
N SER A 31 14.22 0.94 7.17
CA SER A 31 14.82 2.12 7.80
C SER A 31 13.69 3.09 8.14
N PRO A 32 13.60 3.55 9.40
CA PRO A 32 12.61 4.56 9.76
C PRO A 32 12.85 5.88 9.03
N ASP A 33 14.11 6.26 8.80
CA ASP A 33 14.50 7.45 8.03
C ASP A 33 14.66 7.18 6.51
N ASP A 34 13.71 6.43 5.94
CA ASP A 34 13.72 6.19 4.49
C ASP A 34 13.25 7.42 3.70
N LYS A 35 14.21 8.25 3.28
CA LYS A 35 14.01 9.43 2.42
C LYS A 35 13.26 9.13 1.11
N TYR A 36 13.35 7.91 0.58
CA TYR A 36 12.73 7.52 -0.68
C TYR A 36 11.36 6.84 -0.52
N SER A 37 10.80 6.84 0.69
CA SER A 37 9.47 6.31 0.99
C SER A 37 8.38 6.94 0.10
N ARG A 38 8.38 8.28 -0.07
CA ARG A 38 7.45 9.00 -0.94
C ARG A 38 7.54 8.55 -2.39
N HIS A 39 8.76 8.45 -2.92
CA HIS A 39 9.03 8.05 -4.30
C HIS A 39 8.53 6.63 -4.59
N ARG A 40 8.76 5.69 -3.65
CA ARG A 40 8.26 4.31 -3.75
C ARG A 40 6.74 4.26 -3.86
N VAL A 41 6.02 5.04 -3.05
CA VAL A 41 4.56 5.09 -3.10
C VAL A 41 4.06 5.69 -4.42
N THR A 42 4.67 6.77 -4.90
CA THR A 42 4.32 7.37 -6.19
C THR A 42 4.53 6.41 -7.36
N LEU A 43 5.64 5.67 -7.38
CA LEU A 43 5.89 4.63 -8.38
C LEU A 43 4.81 3.55 -8.38
N LYS A 44 4.48 3.01 -7.19
CA LYS A 44 3.41 2.02 -7.07
C LYS A 44 2.07 2.58 -7.59
N LYS A 45 1.77 3.85 -7.32
CA LYS A 45 0.52 4.52 -7.76
C LYS A 45 0.43 4.63 -9.28
N ARG A 46 1.53 4.98 -9.95
CA ARG A 46 1.59 5.10 -11.41
C ARG A 46 1.31 3.79 -12.14
N TYR A 47 1.79 2.66 -11.58
CA TYR A 47 1.61 1.34 -12.17
C TYR A 47 0.39 0.56 -11.65
N GLY A 48 -0.51 1.20 -10.89
CA GLY A 48 -1.71 0.52 -10.39
C GLY A 48 -1.42 -0.58 -9.37
N LEU A 49 -0.24 -0.60 -8.75
CA LEU A 49 0.22 -1.68 -7.85
C LEU A 49 -0.26 -1.51 -6.40
N LEU A 50 -0.99 -0.45 -6.08
CA LEU A 50 -1.57 -0.31 -4.74
C LEU A 50 -2.82 -1.17 -4.64
N LEU A 51 -2.93 -1.87 -3.52
CA LEU A 51 -4.12 -2.61 -3.14
C LEU A 51 -5.39 -1.73 -3.20
N THR A 52 -5.31 -0.47 -2.79
CA THR A 52 -6.44 0.47 -2.83
C THR A 52 -6.95 0.82 -4.24
N GLN A 53 -6.19 0.49 -5.29
CA GLN A 53 -6.57 0.72 -6.69
C GLN A 53 -7.20 -0.53 -7.32
N GLN A 54 -7.13 -1.69 -6.67
CA GLN A 54 -7.68 -2.94 -7.20
C GLN A 54 -9.20 -2.97 -7.06
N VAL A 55 -9.87 -3.45 -8.11
CA VAL A 55 -11.33 -3.55 -8.17
C VAL A 55 -11.81 -4.46 -7.02
N GLY A 56 -12.64 -3.92 -6.13
CA GLY A 56 -13.17 -4.64 -4.96
C GLY A 56 -12.59 -4.20 -3.61
N MET A 57 -11.48 -3.46 -3.59
CA MET A 57 -10.92 -2.91 -2.35
C MET A 57 -11.44 -1.49 -2.10
N LYS A 58 -12.58 -1.39 -1.39
CA LYS A 58 -13.06 -0.08 -0.91
C LYS A 58 -12.06 0.46 0.11
N PRO A 59 -11.54 1.69 -0.06
CA PRO A 59 -10.74 2.30 0.99
C PRO A 59 -11.57 2.33 2.26
N ARG A 60 -10.98 1.96 3.41
CA ARG A 60 -11.61 2.13 4.72
C ARG A 60 -11.76 3.62 4.95
N VAL A 61 -12.85 4.20 4.47
CA VAL A 61 -13.26 5.55 4.80
C VAL A 61 -13.44 5.55 6.31
N ARG A 62 -12.62 6.34 7.03
CA ARG A 62 -12.97 6.71 8.40
C ARG A 62 -14.20 7.58 8.25
N ILE A 63 -15.38 6.99 8.47
CA ILE A 63 -16.62 7.74 8.57
C ILE A 63 -16.37 8.80 9.65
N PRO A 64 -16.42 10.11 9.34
CA PRO A 64 -16.46 11.10 10.41
C PRO A 64 -17.69 10.77 11.25
N SER A 65 -17.49 10.53 12.54
CA SER A 65 -18.57 10.38 13.51
C SER A 65 -19.56 11.54 13.31
N GLN A 66 -20.74 11.24 12.76
CA GLN A 66 -21.87 12.15 12.72
C GLN A 66 -22.27 12.48 14.17
N ARG A 67 -21.71 13.56 14.72
CA ARG A 67 -22.00 14.13 16.04
C ARG A 67 -21.55 15.60 15.90
N THR A 68 -22.40 16.61 15.69
CA THR A 68 -23.76 16.91 16.17
C THR A 68 -24.28 18.12 15.38
N TRP A 69 -25.49 18.05 14.80
CA TRP A 69 -26.24 19.20 14.26
C TRP A 69 -27.56 19.41 15.04
N LEU A 70 -27.54 19.33 16.38
CA LEU A 70 -28.72 19.58 17.21
C LEU A 70 -28.36 20.30 18.51
N THR A 71 -28.04 21.59 18.38
CA THR A 71 -28.20 22.70 19.37
C THR A 71 -27.87 23.97 18.57
N THR A 72 -28.74 24.92 18.24
CA THR A 72 -29.81 25.55 19.02
C THR A 72 -30.79 26.22 18.06
N ILE A 73 -31.95 25.62 17.85
CA ILE A 73 -33.17 26.30 17.39
C ILE A 73 -33.90 26.76 18.66
N TYR A 74 -33.34 27.73 19.38
CA TYR A 74 -34.06 28.55 20.37
C TYR A 74 -33.18 29.72 20.85
N ARG A 75 -33.18 30.82 20.09
CA ARG A 75 -32.92 32.17 20.59
C ARG A 75 -33.84 33.07 19.76
N GLN A 76 -35.14 33.03 20.05
CA GLN A 76 -35.84 34.16 20.69
C GLN A 76 -35.39 35.49 20.07
N GLY A 77 -36.16 36.18 19.24
CA GLY A 77 -37.59 36.40 19.42
C GLY A 77 -37.80 37.21 20.71
N GLY A 78 -37.42 38.48 20.68
CA GLY A 78 -37.57 39.43 21.78
C GLY A 78 -37.07 40.82 21.39
N CYS A 79 -38.03 41.67 21.01
CA CYS A 79 -38.00 43.13 20.74
C CYS A 79 -36.86 43.69 19.87
#